data_AF-A0A9Q0ELA7-F1
#
_entry.id   AF-A0A9Q0ELA7-F1
#
_cell.length_a   1.000
_cell.length_b   1.000
_cell.length_c   1.000
_cell.angle_alpha   90.00
_cell.angle_beta   90.00
_cell.angle_gamma   90.00
#
_symmetry.space_group_name_H-M   'P 1'
#
loop_
_entity.id
_entity.type
_entity.pdbx_description
1 polymer ?
#
loop_
_entity_poly.entity_id
_entity_poly.type
_entity_poly.pdbx_seq_one_letter_code
_entity_poly.pdbx_strand_id
1 'polypeptide(L)'
;MLVSIVLVSVGEYSIDPNVPEEDNKTALHKAAWNCDHVLLRMLLEGGAHARAMDINGCAPIQYLLKVTGVRAGGVPELCYQLLLNHNAARIYPPQFHKVLQACHDFPEAVEILANSYERLKPTRKWRSSIPDDCYQRHRGFYDSLFAAWSAGPRSLMHLARCTVRTALGGMCHATVPQLPLPPAVQRYLLLEPDGALY
;
A
#
# COMPACT_ATOMS: atom_id res chain seq x y z
N MET A 1 4.90 16.76 23.71
CA MET A 1 3.62 16.65 22.98
C MET A 1 3.41 15.20 22.56
N LEU A 2 3.42 14.32 23.56
CA LEU A 2 3.11 12.91 23.46
C LEU A 2 1.90 12.74 24.38
N VAL A 3 0.99 11.83 24.02
CA VAL A 3 -0.28 11.53 24.70
C VAL A 3 -1.42 12.47 24.30
N SER A 4 -2.07 12.14 23.18
CA SER A 4 -3.52 12.23 23.03
C SER A 4 -3.96 11.41 21.81
N ILE A 5 -4.87 10.46 22.05
CA ILE A 5 -5.67 9.73 21.04
C ILE A 5 -4.96 8.56 20.34
N VAL A 6 -4.58 7.54 21.12
CA VAL A 6 -4.74 6.15 20.67
C VAL A 6 -5.22 5.31 21.86
N LEU A 7 -6.53 5.23 22.03
CA LEU A 7 -7.19 4.14 22.74
C LEU A 7 -8.21 3.57 21.79
N VAL A 8 -7.79 2.58 20.99
CA VAL A 8 -8.74 1.68 20.35
C VAL A 8 -9.20 0.74 21.47
N SER A 9 -10.38 1.04 22.02
CA SER A 9 -11.15 0.21 22.96
C SER A 9 -10.54 -0.08 24.34
N VAL A 10 -10.55 0.91 25.24
CA VAL A 10 -10.54 0.68 26.69
C VAL A 10 -11.77 1.36 27.30
N GLY A 11 -12.85 0.60 27.52
CA GLY A 11 -14.01 0.98 28.33
C GLY A 11 -14.97 2.03 27.73
N GLU A 12 -16.19 1.62 27.39
CA GLU A 12 -17.42 2.42 27.15
C GLU A 12 -17.39 3.71 26.30
N TYR A 13 -16.26 4.11 25.71
CA TYR A 13 -16.17 5.25 24.79
C TYR A 13 -15.72 4.79 23.39
N SER A 14 -16.67 4.80 22.46
CA SER A 14 -16.38 4.66 21.03
C SER A 14 -15.72 5.94 20.51
N ILE A 15 -14.40 5.94 20.34
CA ILE A 15 -13.68 7.04 19.69
C ILE A 15 -13.75 6.79 18.17
N ASP A 16 -14.39 7.69 17.43
CA ASP A 16 -14.41 7.65 15.97
C ASP A 16 -12.98 7.87 15.43
N PRO A 17 -12.38 6.90 14.72
CA PRO A 17 -11.01 7.02 14.21
C PRO A 17 -10.87 8.02 13.05
N ASN A 18 -11.98 8.58 12.56
CA ASN A 18 -12.01 9.49 11.43
C ASN A 18 -12.00 10.97 11.82
N VAL A 19 -12.03 11.29 13.12
CA VAL A 19 -11.96 12.68 13.60
C VAL A 19 -10.65 13.33 13.11
N PRO A 20 -10.73 14.39 12.28
CA PRO A 20 -9.55 15.08 11.79
C PRO A 20 -8.99 16.09 12.82
N GLU A 21 -7.67 16.30 12.80
CA GLU A 21 -7.00 17.45 13.38
C GLU A 21 -7.21 18.72 12.52
N GLU A 22 -6.69 19.88 12.97
CA GLU A 22 -6.84 21.18 12.29
C GLU A 22 -6.38 21.18 10.83
N ASP A 23 -5.42 20.33 10.47
CA ASP A 23 -4.88 20.18 9.11
C ASP A 23 -5.52 19.02 8.33
N ASN A 24 -6.70 18.57 8.77
CA ASN A 24 -7.43 17.41 8.24
C ASN A 24 -6.66 16.07 8.35
N LYS A 25 -5.59 15.99 9.14
CA LYS A 25 -4.94 14.70 9.42
C LYS A 25 -5.77 13.90 10.41
N THR A 26 -6.06 12.66 10.03
CA THR A 26 -6.65 11.66 10.91
C THR A 26 -5.58 10.86 11.66
N ALA A 27 -5.98 10.07 12.66
CA ALA A 27 -5.09 9.12 13.34
C ALA A 27 -4.37 8.18 12.35
N LEU A 28 -5.03 7.82 11.24
CA LEU A 28 -4.45 6.96 10.21
C LEU A 28 -3.28 7.62 9.47
N HIS A 29 -3.26 8.95 9.33
CA HIS A 29 -2.11 9.69 8.79
C HIS A 29 -0.89 9.61 9.72
N LYS A 30 -1.11 9.71 11.04
CA LYS A 30 -0.05 9.62 12.04
C LYS A 30 0.54 8.21 12.09
N ALA A 31 -0.32 7.19 12.07
CA ALA A 31 0.09 5.78 11.99
C ALA A 31 0.94 5.51 10.73
N ALA A 32 0.50 6.02 9.58
CA ALA A 32 1.27 5.95 8.33
C ALA A 32 2.62 6.69 8.41
N TRP A 33 2.68 7.88 9.00
CA TRP A 33 3.93 8.64 9.18
C TRP A 33 4.97 7.92 10.06
N ASN A 34 4.50 7.06 10.96
CA ASN A 34 5.36 6.25 11.82
C ASN A 34 5.67 4.87 11.22
N CYS A 35 5.09 4.52 10.06
CA CYS A 35 5.16 3.18 9.48
C CYS A 35 4.73 2.08 10.48
N ASP A 36 3.73 2.40 11.31
CA ASP A 36 3.23 1.51 12.37
C ASP A 36 2.08 0.65 11.83
N HIS A 37 2.44 -0.55 11.36
CA HIS A 37 1.49 -1.50 10.80
C HIS A 37 0.47 -2.01 11.83
N VAL A 38 0.82 -2.06 13.12
CA VAL A 38 -0.10 -2.50 14.19
C VAL A 38 -1.17 -1.44 14.41
N LEU A 39 -0.76 -0.19 14.54
CA LEU A 39 -1.70 0.93 14.68
C LEU A 39 -2.55 1.14 13.42
N LEU A 40 -1.95 1.02 12.23
CA LEU A 40 -2.71 1.04 10.97
C LEU A 40 -3.79 -0.04 10.96
N ARG A 41 -3.46 -1.28 11.32
CA ARG A 41 -4.42 -2.39 11.39
C ARG A 41 -5.57 -2.08 12.34
N MET A 42 -5.26 -1.71 13.58
CA MET A 42 -6.29 -1.41 14.59
C MET A 42 -7.24 -0.30 14.15
N LEU A 43 -6.70 0.77 13.55
CA LEU A 43 -7.51 1.89 13.05
C LEU A 43 -8.38 1.47 11.86
N LEU A 44 -7.81 0.74 10.89
CA LEU A 44 -8.53 0.28 9.70
C LEU A 44 -9.65 -0.72 10.05
N GLU A 45 -9.40 -1.65 10.97
CA GLU A 45 -10.40 -2.57 11.51
C GLU A 45 -11.47 -1.81 12.33
N GLY A 46 -11.09 -0.71 12.98
CA GLY A 46 -12.00 0.23 13.64
C GLY A 46 -12.80 1.15 12.71
N GLY A 47 -12.66 1.01 11.37
CA GLY A 47 -13.41 1.80 10.40
C GLY A 47 -12.74 3.10 9.94
N ALA A 48 -11.44 3.27 10.19
CA ALA A 48 -10.69 4.42 9.70
C ALA A 48 -10.69 4.49 8.16
N HIS A 49 -10.93 5.67 7.62
CA HIS A 49 -11.05 5.90 6.19
C HIS A 49 -9.67 5.98 5.53
N ALA A 50 -9.26 4.91 4.85
CA ALA A 50 -7.97 4.81 4.16
C ALA A 50 -7.77 5.83 3.01
N ARG A 51 -8.85 6.50 2.59
CA ARG A 51 -8.87 7.53 1.53
C ARG A 51 -8.99 8.95 2.06
N ALA A 52 -9.06 9.16 3.38
CA ALA A 52 -9.08 10.49 3.96
C ALA A 52 -7.91 11.32 3.44
N MET A 53 -8.13 12.59 3.15
CA MET A 53 -7.11 13.50 2.64
C MET A 53 -6.92 14.65 3.63
N ASP A 54 -5.67 14.99 3.90
CA ASP A 54 -5.33 16.21 4.63
C ASP A 54 -5.56 17.48 3.77
N ILE A 55 -5.30 18.65 4.34
CA ILE A 55 -5.41 19.94 3.62
C ILE A 55 -4.52 20.04 2.37
N ASN A 56 -3.50 19.18 2.24
CA ASN A 56 -2.58 19.15 1.10
C ASN A 56 -2.99 18.10 0.05
N GLY A 57 -4.15 17.45 0.21
CA GLY A 57 -4.58 16.35 -0.65
C GLY A 57 -3.75 15.08 -0.51
N CYS A 58 -2.98 14.94 0.58
CA CYS A 58 -2.21 13.73 0.88
C CYS A 58 -3.08 12.77 1.69
N ALA A 59 -3.24 11.53 1.20
CA ALA A 59 -3.85 10.45 1.97
C ALA A 59 -2.77 9.70 2.78
N PRO A 60 -3.16 8.80 3.72
CA PRO A 60 -2.20 8.07 4.56
C PRO A 60 -1.12 7.33 3.77
N ILE A 61 -1.44 6.78 2.59
CA ILE A 61 -0.44 6.05 1.78
C ILE A 61 0.67 6.96 1.25
N GLN A 62 0.39 8.25 1.00
CA GLN A 62 1.41 9.24 0.65
C GLN A 62 2.31 9.59 1.84
N TYR A 63 1.81 9.50 3.07
CA TYR A 63 2.62 9.67 4.28
C TYR A 63 3.62 8.52 4.43
N LEU A 64 3.19 7.27 4.22
CA LEU A 64 4.10 6.13 4.15
C LEU A 64 5.21 6.36 3.13
N LEU A 65 4.83 6.75 1.90
CA LEU A 65 5.78 6.99 0.83
C LEU A 65 6.86 8.03 1.17
N LYS A 66 6.54 9.04 1.99
CA LYS A 66 7.51 10.07 2.42
C LYS A 66 8.50 9.56 3.47
N VAL A 67 8.17 8.49 4.20
CA VAL A 67 8.95 7.99 5.34
C VAL A 67 9.54 6.60 5.12
N THR A 68 9.17 5.91 4.03
CA THR A 68 9.80 4.64 3.62
C THR A 68 11.31 4.84 3.48
N GLY A 69 12.08 3.94 4.11
CA GLY A 69 13.54 4.04 4.18
C GLY A 69 14.09 4.93 5.31
N VAL A 70 13.24 5.72 5.99
CA VAL A 70 13.65 6.56 7.14
C VAL A 70 13.26 5.95 8.48
N ARG A 71 12.10 5.29 8.56
CA ARG A 71 11.60 4.70 9.81
C ARG A 71 12.24 3.33 10.05
N ALA A 72 13.28 3.31 10.88
CA ALA A 72 13.90 2.07 11.36
C ALA A 72 12.86 1.19 12.10
N GLY A 73 12.81 -0.10 11.75
CA GLY A 73 11.88 -1.06 12.36
C GLY A 73 10.45 -1.04 11.80
N GLY A 74 10.13 -0.15 10.86
CA GLY A 74 8.87 -0.22 10.12
C GLY A 74 8.82 -1.43 9.19
N VAL A 75 7.60 -1.84 8.82
CA VAL A 75 7.34 -2.94 7.87
C VAL A 75 6.52 -2.37 6.70
N PRO A 76 7.17 -1.63 5.76
CA PRO A 76 6.46 -0.85 4.74
C PRO A 76 5.51 -1.69 3.88
N GLU A 77 5.92 -2.89 3.50
CA GLU A 77 5.14 -3.84 2.71
C GLU A 77 3.79 -4.14 3.35
N LEU A 78 3.78 -4.44 4.66
CA LEU A 78 2.54 -4.69 5.39
C LEU A 78 1.69 -3.42 5.52
N CYS A 79 2.31 -2.26 5.76
CA CYS A 79 1.60 -0.98 5.81
C CYS A 79 0.90 -0.64 4.49
N TYR A 80 1.59 -0.81 3.35
CA TYR A 80 0.99 -0.62 2.02
C TYR A 80 -0.11 -1.63 1.73
N GLN A 81 0.12 -2.91 2.08
CA GLN A 81 -0.85 -3.98 1.88
C GLN A 81 -2.15 -3.70 2.66
N LEU A 82 -2.05 -3.35 3.94
CA LEU A 82 -3.19 -2.98 4.79
C LEU A 82 -3.99 -1.84 4.16
N LEU A 83 -3.34 -0.72 3.84
CA LEU A 83 -4.01 0.43 3.25
C LEU A 83 -4.71 0.08 1.93
N LEU A 84 -4.05 -0.66 1.04
CA LEU A 84 -4.63 -1.03 -0.26
C LEU A 84 -5.78 -2.04 -0.12
N ASN A 85 -5.75 -2.94 0.85
CA ASN A 85 -6.85 -3.87 1.14
C ASN A 85 -8.07 -3.18 1.77
N HIS A 86 -7.87 -1.99 2.34
CA HIS A 86 -8.92 -1.07 2.77
C HIS A 86 -9.18 0.05 1.74
N ASN A 87 -8.80 -0.16 0.47
CA ASN A 87 -9.10 0.72 -0.67
C ASN A 87 -8.49 2.14 -0.59
N ALA A 88 -7.31 2.26 0.00
CA ALA A 88 -6.53 3.51 -0.01
C ALA A 88 -6.35 4.08 -1.42
N ALA A 89 -6.21 5.40 -1.50
CA ALA A 89 -5.97 6.09 -2.76
C ALA A 89 -4.58 5.77 -3.31
N ARG A 90 -4.50 4.94 -4.35
CA ARG A 90 -3.25 4.62 -5.05
C ARG A 90 -2.48 5.89 -5.46
N ILE A 91 -1.15 5.79 -5.47
CA ILE A 91 -0.27 6.85 -5.98
C ILE A 91 -0.60 7.11 -7.45
N TYR A 92 -0.63 8.38 -7.86
CA TYR A 92 -0.94 8.76 -9.24
C TYR A 92 0.00 8.04 -10.23
N PRO A 93 -0.50 7.26 -11.21
CA PRO A 93 0.34 6.36 -12.01
C PRO A 93 1.54 7.03 -12.72
N PRO A 94 1.44 8.24 -13.29
CA PRO A 94 2.61 8.96 -13.83
C PRO A 94 3.70 9.27 -12.80
N GLN A 95 3.38 9.30 -11.50
CA GLN A 95 4.31 9.50 -10.40
C GLN A 95 4.83 8.20 -9.78
N PHE A 96 4.61 7.03 -10.40
CA PHE A 96 5.07 5.75 -9.87
C PHE A 96 6.61 5.66 -9.72
N HIS A 97 7.38 6.49 -10.45
CA HIS A 97 8.82 6.63 -10.21
C HIS A 97 9.16 7.08 -8.77
N LYS A 98 8.26 7.80 -8.08
CA LYS A 98 8.43 8.14 -6.66
C LYS A 98 8.27 6.93 -5.74
N VAL A 99 7.44 5.96 -6.12
CA VAL A 99 7.36 4.66 -5.43
C VAL A 99 8.69 3.97 -5.50
N LEU A 100 9.27 3.88 -6.70
CA LEU A 100 10.59 3.29 -6.91
C LEU A 100 11.68 4.03 -6.13
N GLN A 101 11.64 5.37 -6.11
CA GLN A 101 12.59 6.18 -5.36
C GLN A 101 12.52 5.96 -3.85
N ALA A 102 11.33 5.80 -3.28
CA ALA A 102 11.16 5.65 -1.84
C ALA A 102 11.30 4.19 -1.37
N CYS A 103 10.98 3.22 -2.25
CA CYS A 103 10.85 1.82 -1.89
C CYS A 103 11.90 0.93 -2.58
N HIS A 104 12.98 1.48 -3.13
CA HIS A 104 13.95 0.69 -3.92
C HIS A 104 14.61 -0.45 -3.13
N ASP A 105 14.72 -0.32 -1.81
CA ASP A 105 15.25 -1.36 -0.90
C ASP A 105 14.16 -2.30 -0.35
N PHE A 106 12.90 -2.13 -0.76
CA PHE A 106 11.74 -2.89 -0.29
C PHE A 106 10.97 -3.47 -1.49
N PRO A 107 11.50 -4.51 -2.16
CA PRO A 107 10.88 -5.09 -3.35
C PRO A 107 9.45 -5.60 -3.09
N GLU A 108 9.16 -6.15 -1.90
CA GLU A 108 7.81 -6.58 -1.53
C GLU A 108 6.81 -5.40 -1.53
N ALA A 109 7.23 -4.24 -1.00
CA ALA A 109 6.41 -3.04 -1.01
C ALA A 109 6.15 -2.53 -2.44
N VAL A 110 7.18 -2.56 -3.29
CA VAL A 110 7.04 -2.21 -4.72
C VAL A 110 6.10 -3.19 -5.43
N GLU A 111 6.20 -4.48 -5.13
CA GLU A 111 5.36 -5.54 -5.68
C GLU A 111 3.89 -5.28 -5.33
N ILE A 112 3.58 -5.11 -4.04
CA ILE A 112 2.25 -4.79 -3.52
C ILE A 112 1.65 -3.58 -4.22
N LEU A 113 2.43 -2.49 -4.33
CA LEU A 113 2.00 -1.27 -4.99
C LEU A 113 1.74 -1.50 -6.47
N ALA A 114 2.69 -2.08 -7.22
CA ALA A 114 2.56 -2.35 -8.65
C ALA A 114 1.35 -3.25 -8.96
N ASN A 115 1.15 -4.27 -8.12
CA ASN A 115 0.07 -5.23 -8.22
C ASN A 115 -1.34 -4.64 -7.99
N SER A 116 -1.41 -3.44 -7.41
CA SER A 116 -2.68 -2.71 -7.23
C SER A 116 -3.16 -1.97 -8.49
N TYR A 117 -2.36 -1.92 -9.56
CA TYR A 117 -2.70 -1.23 -10.80
C TYR A 117 -3.06 -2.21 -11.91
N GLU A 118 -4.09 -1.90 -12.68
CA GLU A 118 -4.38 -2.63 -13.94
C GLU A 118 -3.34 -2.27 -15.01
N ARG A 119 -2.94 -0.99 -15.06
CA ARG A 119 -2.04 -0.44 -16.07
C ARG A 119 -1.05 0.52 -15.43
N LEU A 120 0.24 0.22 -15.59
CA LEU A 120 1.33 1.15 -15.39
C LEU A 120 2.10 1.30 -16.70
N LYS A 121 2.55 2.52 -16.99
CA LYS A 121 3.41 2.78 -18.15
C LYS A 121 4.80 3.13 -17.64
N PRO A 122 5.80 2.24 -17.80
CA PRO A 122 7.17 2.54 -17.43
C PRO A 122 7.65 3.78 -18.18
N THR A 123 8.41 4.61 -17.49
CA THR A 123 9.06 5.78 -18.08
C THR A 123 10.56 5.67 -17.86
N ARG A 124 11.37 6.44 -18.60
CA ARG A 124 12.83 6.49 -18.37
C ARG A 124 13.19 6.84 -16.92
N LYS A 125 12.31 7.56 -16.21
CA LYS A 125 12.48 7.90 -14.79
C LYS A 125 12.44 6.69 -13.87
N TRP A 126 11.82 5.57 -14.26
CA TRP A 126 11.73 4.40 -13.40
C TRP A 126 13.10 3.84 -13.07
N ARG A 127 13.91 3.55 -14.09
CA ARG A 127 15.26 3.02 -13.89
C ARG A 127 16.17 4.00 -13.15
N SER A 128 16.09 5.29 -13.47
CA SER A 128 16.91 6.31 -12.81
C SER A 128 16.47 6.62 -11.37
N SER A 129 15.32 6.11 -10.92
CA SER A 129 14.84 6.26 -9.54
C SER A 129 15.34 5.16 -8.61
N ILE A 130 16.06 4.16 -9.13
CA ILE A 130 16.59 3.04 -8.37
C ILE A 130 18.12 3.15 -8.42
N PRO A 131 18.81 3.27 -7.26
CA PRO A 131 20.26 3.24 -7.20
C PRO A 131 20.84 1.94 -7.79
N ASP A 132 22.02 2.02 -8.41
CA ASP A 132 22.59 0.88 -9.14
C ASP A 132 22.88 -0.32 -8.23
N ASP A 133 23.40 -0.08 -7.04
CA ASP A 133 23.68 -1.11 -6.03
C ASP A 133 22.39 -1.83 -5.57
N CYS A 134 21.31 -1.07 -5.35
CA CYS A 134 20.00 -1.58 -4.97
C CYS A 134 19.38 -2.41 -6.09
N TYR A 135 19.49 -1.91 -7.34
CA TYR A 135 19.07 -2.65 -8.52
C TYR A 135 19.84 -3.97 -8.65
N GLN A 136 21.16 -3.98 -8.43
CA GLN A 136 21.96 -5.20 -8.48
C GLN A 136 21.55 -6.21 -7.41
N ARG A 137 21.29 -5.74 -6.18
CA ARG A 137 20.88 -6.58 -5.05
C ARG A 137 19.56 -7.31 -5.31
N HIS A 138 18.62 -6.66 -6.00
CA HIS A 138 17.28 -7.18 -6.29
C HIS A 138 17.03 -7.32 -7.81
N ARG A 139 18.07 -7.64 -8.58
CA ARG A 139 18.03 -7.60 -10.06
C ARG A 139 16.88 -8.40 -10.64
N GLY A 140 16.69 -9.65 -10.20
CA GLY A 140 15.64 -10.52 -10.72
C GLY A 140 14.23 -9.94 -10.54
N PHE A 141 13.97 -9.32 -9.39
CA PHE A 141 12.70 -8.64 -9.13
C PHE A 141 12.50 -7.45 -10.06
N TYR A 142 13.48 -6.54 -10.16
CA TYR A 142 13.34 -5.32 -10.97
C TYR A 142 13.30 -5.60 -12.47
N ASP A 143 14.03 -6.62 -12.94
CA ASP A 143 13.93 -7.11 -14.32
C ASP A 143 12.51 -7.60 -14.61
N SER A 144 11.92 -8.39 -13.69
CA SER A 144 10.53 -8.84 -13.82
C SER A 144 9.53 -7.68 -13.81
N LEU A 145 9.72 -6.69 -12.93
CA LEU A 145 8.90 -5.47 -12.86
C LEU A 145 8.92 -4.69 -14.18
N PHE A 146 10.09 -4.51 -14.80
CA PHE A 146 10.17 -3.77 -16.06
C PHE A 146 9.62 -4.56 -17.23
N ALA A 147 9.85 -5.88 -17.27
CA ALA A 147 9.29 -6.74 -18.30
C ALA A 147 7.75 -6.78 -18.24
N ALA A 148 7.21 -6.92 -17.03
CA ALA A 148 5.77 -6.97 -16.73
C ALA A 148 4.96 -5.83 -17.35
N TRP A 149 5.55 -4.65 -17.47
CA TRP A 149 4.84 -3.43 -17.92
C TRP A 149 5.34 -2.89 -19.26
N SER A 150 6.34 -3.52 -19.88
CA SER A 150 6.87 -3.13 -21.20
C SER A 150 6.39 -4.05 -22.33
N ALA A 151 5.99 -5.29 -22.01
CA ALA A 151 5.70 -6.33 -23.00
C ALA A 151 4.26 -6.35 -23.53
N GLY A 152 3.35 -5.51 -23.01
CA GLY A 152 1.93 -5.50 -23.38
C GLY A 152 1.01 -5.52 -22.16
N PRO A 153 -0.27 -5.91 -22.30
CA PRO A 153 -1.16 -6.08 -21.17
C PRO A 153 -0.65 -7.20 -20.24
N ARG A 154 -0.93 -7.07 -18.94
CA ARG A 154 -0.63 -8.10 -17.94
C ARG A 154 -1.45 -9.36 -18.18
N SER A 155 -1.09 -10.45 -17.52
CA SER A 155 -1.80 -11.73 -17.57
C SER A 155 -3.29 -11.59 -17.25
N LEU A 156 -4.13 -12.48 -17.80
CA LEU A 156 -5.56 -12.51 -17.48
C LEU A 156 -5.80 -12.66 -15.96
N MET A 157 -4.94 -13.42 -15.28
CA MET A 157 -4.95 -13.58 -13.83
C MET A 157 -4.75 -12.23 -13.10
N HIS A 158 -3.81 -11.41 -13.56
CA HIS A 158 -3.58 -10.06 -13.02
C HIS A 158 -4.79 -9.15 -13.26
N LEU A 159 -5.33 -9.15 -14.47
CA LEU A 159 -6.51 -8.34 -14.79
C LEU A 159 -7.71 -8.79 -13.96
N ALA A 160 -7.93 -10.09 -13.80
CA ALA A 160 -8.97 -10.65 -12.93
C ALA A 160 -8.80 -10.21 -11.48
N ARG A 161 -7.59 -10.22 -10.92
CA ARG A 161 -7.33 -9.67 -9.58
C ARG A 161 -7.72 -8.19 -9.50
N CYS A 162 -7.33 -7.37 -10.46
CA CYS A 162 -7.69 -5.95 -10.47
C CYS A 162 -9.22 -5.76 -10.52
N THR A 163 -9.92 -6.53 -11.35
CA THR A 163 -11.39 -6.50 -11.46
C THR A 163 -12.06 -6.91 -10.15
N VAL A 164 -11.66 -8.04 -9.56
CA VAL A 164 -12.21 -8.54 -8.28
C VAL A 164 -11.97 -7.52 -7.17
N ARG A 165 -10.74 -7.01 -7.02
CA ARG A 165 -10.43 -6.00 -6.01
C ARG A 165 -11.21 -4.70 -6.21
N THR A 166 -11.42 -4.29 -7.46
CA THR A 166 -12.23 -3.11 -7.77
C THR A 166 -13.69 -3.32 -7.37
N ALA A 167 -14.25 -4.51 -7.61
CA ALA A 167 -15.61 -4.86 -7.21
C ALA A 167 -15.79 -4.94 -5.68
N LEU A 168 -14.79 -5.47 -4.96
CA LEU A 168 -14.83 -5.58 -3.50
C LEU A 168 -14.51 -4.24 -2.79
N GLY A 169 -13.74 -3.36 -3.42
CA GLY A 169 -13.38 -2.06 -2.87
C GLY A 169 -12.73 -2.17 -1.50
N GLY A 170 -13.25 -1.42 -0.51
CA GLY A 170 -12.75 -1.42 0.87
C GLY A 170 -12.95 -2.73 1.64
N MET A 171 -13.72 -3.66 1.07
CA MET A 171 -14.07 -4.93 1.70
C MET A 171 -13.10 -6.06 1.34
N CYS A 172 -12.01 -5.80 0.59
CA CYS A 172 -11.07 -6.86 0.22
C CYS A 172 -10.56 -7.62 1.45
N HIS A 173 -10.17 -6.92 2.51
CA HIS A 173 -9.66 -7.50 3.74
C HIS A 173 -10.66 -8.45 4.44
N ALA A 174 -11.95 -8.11 4.43
CA ALA A 174 -12.99 -8.86 5.13
C ALA A 174 -13.64 -9.94 4.25
N THR A 175 -13.88 -9.65 2.97
CA THR A 175 -14.65 -10.52 2.07
C THR A 175 -13.78 -11.60 1.44
N VAL A 176 -12.53 -11.30 1.05
CA VAL A 176 -11.67 -12.30 0.36
C VAL A 176 -11.47 -13.58 1.19
N PRO A 177 -11.20 -13.52 2.51
CA PRO A 177 -11.09 -14.73 3.35
C PRO A 177 -12.35 -15.59 3.40
N GLN A 178 -13.53 -15.00 3.14
CA GLN A 178 -14.82 -15.70 3.18
C GLN A 178 -15.21 -16.31 1.83
N LEU A 179 -14.51 -15.98 0.75
CA LEU A 179 -14.78 -16.54 -0.57
C LEU A 179 -14.35 -18.02 -0.62
N PRO A 180 -15.11 -18.91 -1.29
CA PRO A 180 -14.77 -20.32 -1.47
C PRO A 180 -13.65 -20.50 -2.51
N LEU A 181 -12.49 -19.89 -2.26
CA LEU A 181 -11.32 -19.89 -3.12
C LEU A 181 -10.15 -20.61 -2.42
N PRO A 182 -9.24 -21.25 -3.16
CA PRO A 182 -8.02 -21.80 -2.58
C PRO A 182 -7.21 -20.73 -1.83
N PRO A 183 -6.52 -21.07 -0.71
CA PRO A 183 -5.77 -20.09 0.08
C PRO A 183 -4.76 -19.28 -0.74
N ALA A 184 -4.09 -19.92 -1.71
CA ALA A 184 -3.15 -19.23 -2.59
C ALA A 184 -3.82 -18.10 -3.42
N VAL A 185 -5.06 -18.30 -3.86
CA VAL A 185 -5.82 -17.28 -4.60
C VAL A 185 -6.29 -16.16 -3.67
N GLN A 186 -6.67 -16.49 -2.43
CA GLN A 186 -7.00 -15.48 -1.42
C GLN A 186 -5.80 -14.57 -1.13
N ARG A 187 -4.61 -15.15 -0.88
CA ARG A 187 -3.35 -14.41 -0.71
C ARG A 187 -3.03 -13.51 -1.90
N TYR A 188 -3.19 -14.04 -3.12
CA TYR A 188 -3.00 -13.30 -4.36
C TYR A 188 -3.93 -12.10 -4.49
N LEU A 189 -5.22 -12.27 -4.14
CA LEU A 189 -6.21 -11.19 -4.13
C LEU A 189 -5.93 -10.16 -3.03
N LEU A 190 -5.36 -10.58 -1.90
CA LEU A 190 -4.97 -9.73 -0.76
C LEU A 190 -3.61 -9.05 -0.92
N LEU A 191 -3.00 -9.12 -2.11
CA LEU A 191 -1.70 -8.53 -2.42
C LEU A 191 -0.59 -9.06 -1.49
N GLU A 192 -0.62 -10.33 -1.10
CA GLU A 192 0.57 -10.91 -0.47
C GLU A 192 1.70 -11.04 -1.52
N PRO A 193 2.91 -10.55 -1.22
CA PRO A 193 4.02 -10.58 -2.16
C PRO A 193 4.52 -12.02 -2.36
N ASP A 194 4.88 -12.35 -3.60
CA ASP A 194 5.45 -13.65 -4.00
C ASP A 194 6.88 -13.51 -4.58
N GLY A 195 7.41 -12.28 -4.59
CA GLY A 195 8.76 -11.96 -5.05
C GLY A 195 8.90 -11.82 -6.57
N ALA A 196 7.80 -11.91 -7.33
CA ALA A 196 7.83 -11.80 -8.79
C ALA A 196 6.54 -11.20 -9.38
N LEU A 197 6.68 -10.56 -10.54
CA LEU A 197 5.57 -9.98 -11.29
C LEU A 197 5.37 -10.72 -12.63
N TYR A 198 4.33 -11.57 -12.70
CA TYR A 198 3.97 -12.40 -13.87
C TYR A 198 2.96 -11.75 -14.79
#